data_AF-A0A0X3P349-F1
#
_entry.id   AF-A0A0X3P349-F1
#
_cell.length_a   1.000
_cell.length_b   1.000
_cell.length_c   1.000
_cell.angle_alpha   90.00
_cell.angle_beta   90.00
_cell.angle_gamma   90.00
#
_symmetry.space_group_name_H-M   'P 1'
#
loop_
_entity.id
_entity.type
_entity.pdbx_description
1 polymer ?
#
loop_
_entity_poly.entity_id
_entity_poly.type
_entity_poly.pdbx_seq_one_letter_code
_entity_poly.pdbx_strand_id
1 'polypeptide(L)'
;MGSFKLSLLLCGSSAPLLIGLLFYAGAQSVPARLILELFYVNPWDNAKDGWCDIMPHDRKCDVFFKICIWNGNIFSPSTCDLAEVTTPTFDESKSVRFEGENHIQILLRKKPPPIIRLRVEAWDRDHMSSHDQIASFVSEAISLNSEVPFRAVNLVKIDHTQSNQDVVVGLSLKLECSMHYYGNLCETYCKSDFKSYLCDSQGNYVCYPGKRFPVNNKKTIDPFCN
;
A
#
# COMPACT_ATOMS: atom_id res chain seq x y z
N MET A 1 48.30 19.04 -59.85
CA MET A 1 47.93 20.46 -60.08
C MET A 1 46.83 20.83 -59.10
N GLY A 2 46.99 21.93 -58.36
CA GLY A 2 45.89 22.59 -57.63
C GLY A 2 45.87 22.43 -56.11
N SER A 3 46.62 23.30 -55.43
CA SER A 3 46.39 23.73 -54.04
C SER A 3 45.21 24.71 -53.99
N PHE A 4 44.44 24.82 -52.89
CA PHE A 4 44.10 26.11 -52.26
C PHE A 4 43.32 25.94 -50.93
N LYS A 5 43.52 26.95 -50.07
CA LYS A 5 43.30 27.07 -48.62
C LYS A 5 41.87 27.45 -48.20
N LEU A 6 41.53 26.98 -46.99
CA LEU A 6 41.04 27.67 -45.77
C LEU A 6 40.01 28.81 -45.89
N SER A 7 38.91 28.68 -45.13
CA SER A 7 38.28 29.82 -44.43
C SER A 7 37.69 29.37 -43.10
N LEU A 8 38.10 30.10 -42.05
CA LEU A 8 37.60 30.02 -40.68
C LEU A 8 36.14 30.47 -40.61
N LEU A 9 35.36 29.85 -39.73
CA LEU A 9 34.33 30.55 -38.97
C LEU A 9 34.32 30.01 -37.53
N LEU A 10 34.90 30.81 -36.65
CA LEU A 10 34.68 30.76 -35.21
C LEU A 10 33.26 31.25 -34.93
N CYS A 11 32.45 30.46 -34.25
CA CYS A 11 31.39 30.99 -33.41
C CYS A 11 31.36 30.19 -32.12
N GLY A 12 31.87 30.82 -31.06
CA GLY A 12 31.67 30.36 -29.70
C GLY A 12 30.21 30.56 -29.31
N SER A 13 29.65 29.58 -28.61
CA SER A 13 28.45 29.78 -27.82
C SER A 13 28.56 28.84 -26.62
N SER A 14 28.87 29.47 -25.49
CA SER A 14 28.64 29.03 -24.12
C SER A 14 27.74 27.79 -23.98
N ALA A 15 28.33 26.67 -23.56
CA ALA A 15 27.59 25.57 -22.98
C ALA A 15 26.96 26.04 -21.66
N PRO A 16 25.63 26.05 -21.50
CA PRO A 16 25.05 26.26 -20.19
C PRO A 16 25.33 25.00 -19.36
N LEU A 17 26.14 25.16 -18.31
CA LEU A 17 26.26 24.22 -17.21
C LEU A 17 24.85 23.97 -16.66
N LEU A 18 24.20 22.89 -17.09
CA LEU A 18 23.07 22.32 -16.38
C LEU A 18 23.60 21.87 -15.01
N ILE A 19 23.43 22.73 -14.01
CA ILE A 19 23.52 22.34 -12.62
C ILE A 19 22.37 21.37 -12.40
N GLY A 20 22.69 20.07 -12.48
CA GLY A 20 21.81 19.01 -12.05
C GLY A 20 21.47 19.23 -10.59
N LEU A 21 20.28 19.76 -10.34
CA LEU A 21 19.61 19.61 -9.05
C LEU A 21 19.36 18.11 -8.88
N LEU A 22 20.34 17.44 -8.29
CA LEU A 22 20.15 16.16 -7.63
C LEU A 22 19.17 16.42 -6.49
N PHE A 23 17.88 16.32 -6.79
CA PHE A 23 16.88 16.07 -5.79
C PHE A 23 17.29 14.76 -5.12
N TYR A 24 17.95 14.86 -3.96
CA TYR A 24 17.96 13.79 -2.98
C TYR A 24 16.49 13.58 -2.58
N ALA A 25 15.77 12.78 -3.36
CA ALA A 25 14.58 12.13 -2.88
C ALA A 25 15.05 11.22 -1.76
N GLY A 26 15.05 11.75 -0.53
CA GLY A 26 15.32 10.96 0.66
C GLY A 26 14.41 9.74 0.59
N ALA A 27 14.98 8.55 0.63
CA ALA A 27 14.23 7.31 0.58
C ALA A 27 13.14 7.37 1.66
N GLN A 28 11.89 7.50 1.23
CA GLN A 28 10.76 7.63 2.14
C GLN A 28 10.68 6.32 2.91
N SER A 29 10.95 6.36 4.21
CA SER A 29 10.91 5.16 5.03
C SER A 29 9.47 4.64 5.10
N VAL A 30 9.33 3.32 5.10
CA VAL A 30 8.03 2.63 5.17
C VAL A 30 7.92 2.02 6.56
N PRO A 31 7.20 2.63 7.52
CA PRO A 31 7.08 2.10 8.87
C PRO A 31 6.51 0.69 8.96
N ALA A 32 5.48 0.40 8.15
CA ALA A 32 4.74 -0.85 8.26
C ALA A 32 4.14 -1.29 6.93
N ARG A 33 3.68 -2.53 6.91
CA ARG A 33 3.00 -3.18 5.80
C ARG A 33 1.71 -3.79 6.33
N LEU A 34 0.60 -3.59 5.63
CA LEU A 34 -0.59 -4.40 5.83
C LEU A 34 -0.51 -5.58 4.87
N ILE A 35 -0.63 -6.78 5.41
CA ILE A 35 -0.70 -8.01 4.63
C ILE A 35 -2.16 -8.46 4.64
N LEU A 36 -2.74 -8.59 3.45
CA LEU A 36 -4.15 -8.89 3.25
C LEU A 36 -4.28 -10.24 2.53
N GLU A 37 -5.14 -11.09 3.08
CA GLU A 37 -5.64 -12.29 2.40
C GLU A 37 -7.08 -12.05 2.02
N LEU A 38 -7.41 -12.28 0.75
CA LEU A 38 -8.72 -11.97 0.18
C LEU A 38 -9.25 -13.20 -0.53
N PHE A 39 -10.52 -13.52 -0.31
CA PHE A 39 -11.25 -14.46 -1.14
C PHE A 39 -12.49 -13.80 -1.73
N TYR A 40 -12.83 -14.22 -2.95
CA TYR A 40 -13.96 -13.74 -3.69
C TYR A 40 -14.68 -14.91 -4.36
N VAL A 41 -16.01 -14.85 -4.40
CA VAL A 41 -16.86 -15.78 -5.14
C VAL A 41 -18.02 -15.00 -5.77
N ASN A 42 -18.23 -15.19 -7.07
CA ASN A 42 -19.39 -14.75 -7.83
C ASN A 42 -19.85 -15.93 -8.70
N PRO A 43 -20.77 -16.78 -8.21
CA PRO A 43 -21.10 -18.03 -8.89
C PRO A 43 -21.85 -17.81 -10.21
N TRP A 44 -22.50 -16.66 -10.37
CA TRP A 44 -23.43 -16.37 -11.47
C TRP A 44 -22.90 -15.40 -12.52
N ASP A 45 -21.64 -14.95 -12.40
CA ASP A 45 -21.03 -13.96 -13.31
C ASP A 45 -21.86 -12.66 -13.42
N ASN A 46 -22.48 -12.27 -12.29
CA ASN A 46 -23.31 -11.08 -12.24
C ASN A 46 -22.50 -9.87 -11.81
N ALA A 47 -22.68 -8.76 -12.52
CA ALA A 47 -22.34 -7.43 -12.03
C ALA A 47 -23.46 -6.90 -11.11
N LYS A 48 -23.25 -5.73 -10.52
CA LYS A 48 -24.23 -5.03 -9.68
C LYS A 48 -25.54 -4.78 -10.42
N ASP A 49 -25.44 -4.35 -11.68
CA ASP A 49 -26.60 -3.92 -12.48
C ASP A 49 -27.03 -4.97 -13.53
N GLY A 50 -26.50 -6.20 -13.47
CA GLY A 50 -26.85 -7.24 -14.43
C GLY A 50 -25.76 -8.30 -14.57
N TRP A 51 -25.45 -8.64 -15.82
CA TRP A 51 -24.38 -9.55 -16.20
C TRP A 51 -23.10 -8.73 -16.36
N CYS A 52 -21.92 -9.34 -16.19
CA CYS A 52 -20.63 -8.70 -16.46
C CYS A 52 -20.55 -8.29 -17.95
N ASP A 53 -20.54 -9.26 -18.87
CA ASP A 53 -20.62 -8.92 -20.29
C ASP A 53 -22.00 -9.17 -20.91
N ILE A 54 -22.34 -8.30 -21.87
CA ILE A 54 -23.63 -8.32 -22.57
C ILE A 54 -23.68 -9.43 -23.64
N MET A 55 -22.52 -9.84 -24.17
CA MET A 55 -22.46 -10.81 -25.28
C MET A 55 -22.78 -12.23 -24.79
N PRO A 56 -23.75 -12.96 -25.38
CA PRO A 56 -24.26 -14.23 -24.87
C PRO A 56 -23.24 -15.36 -24.67
N HIS A 57 -22.12 -15.30 -25.38
CA HIS A 57 -21.07 -16.31 -25.34
C HIS A 57 -19.89 -15.95 -24.42
N ASP A 58 -19.92 -14.77 -23.81
CA ASP A 58 -18.77 -14.20 -23.10
C ASP A 58 -19.15 -13.54 -21.79
N ARG A 59 -20.18 -14.03 -21.11
CA ARG A 59 -20.78 -13.41 -19.92
C ARG A 59 -19.92 -13.41 -18.65
N LYS A 60 -18.65 -13.79 -18.76
CA LYS A 60 -17.81 -14.11 -17.60
C LYS A 60 -17.02 -12.89 -17.18
N CYS A 61 -16.96 -12.62 -15.88
CA CYS A 61 -16.29 -11.44 -15.40
C CYS A 61 -14.75 -11.57 -15.46
N ASP A 62 -14.09 -10.55 -16.00
CA ASP A 62 -12.66 -10.28 -15.89
C ASP A 62 -12.38 -9.49 -14.60
N VAL A 63 -12.25 -10.23 -13.50
CA VAL A 63 -12.35 -9.66 -12.15
C VAL A 63 -11.07 -8.94 -11.74
N PHE A 64 -11.20 -7.73 -11.19
CA PHE A 64 -10.15 -7.08 -10.41
C PHE A 64 -10.72 -6.37 -9.19
N PHE A 65 -9.85 -6.05 -8.23
CA PHE A 65 -10.25 -5.43 -6.97
C PHE A 65 -9.62 -4.05 -6.81
N LYS A 66 -10.42 -3.10 -6.32
CA LYS A 66 -9.94 -1.83 -5.76
C LYS A 66 -10.08 -1.89 -4.25
N ILE A 67 -8.98 -1.67 -3.54
CA ILE A 67 -8.91 -1.67 -2.08
C ILE A 67 -8.53 -0.27 -1.63
N CYS A 68 -9.45 0.39 -0.94
CA CYS A 68 -9.29 1.72 -0.38
C CYS A 68 -9.18 1.61 1.13
N ILE A 69 -8.16 2.21 1.75
CA ILE A 69 -7.94 2.18 3.19
C ILE A 69 -7.83 3.60 3.72
N TRP A 70 -8.53 3.86 4.83
CA TRP A 70 -8.50 5.16 5.48
C TRP A 70 -8.49 5.07 7.01
N ASN A 71 -8.24 6.19 7.64
CA ASN A 71 -8.30 6.33 9.09
C ASN A 71 -9.73 6.06 9.62
N GLY A 72 -9.87 5.17 10.60
CA GLY A 72 -11.15 4.66 11.12
C GLY A 72 -12.04 5.67 11.86
N ASN A 73 -11.85 6.97 11.68
CA ASN A 73 -12.71 8.01 12.25
C ASN A 73 -14.02 8.20 11.44
N ILE A 74 -14.03 7.80 10.17
CA ILE A 74 -15.18 7.97 9.25
C ILE A 74 -15.58 6.59 8.72
N PHE A 75 -16.89 6.38 8.48
CA PHE A 75 -17.40 5.07 8.05
C PHE A 75 -17.14 4.76 6.58
N SER A 76 -17.32 5.70 5.65
CA SER A 76 -17.03 5.50 4.22
C SER A 76 -16.76 6.85 3.53
N PRO A 77 -15.52 7.36 3.55
CA PRO A 77 -15.15 8.57 2.83
C PRO A 77 -15.02 8.30 1.32
N SER A 78 -15.04 9.38 0.54
CA SER A 78 -14.75 9.33 -0.89
C SER A 78 -13.27 9.16 -1.20
N THR A 79 -12.37 9.50 -0.26
CA THR A 79 -10.91 9.46 -0.44
C THR A 79 -10.23 8.45 0.47
N CYS A 80 -9.13 7.87 0.00
CA CYS A 80 -8.30 6.91 0.74
C CYS A 80 -7.05 7.62 1.25
N ASP A 81 -7.02 8.02 2.53
CA ASP A 81 -5.92 8.81 3.09
C ASP A 81 -4.69 7.97 3.52
N LEU A 82 -4.87 6.66 3.68
CA LEU A 82 -3.79 5.74 4.06
C LEU A 82 -3.20 4.99 2.87
N ALA A 83 -4.04 4.34 2.07
CA ALA A 83 -3.60 3.59 0.90
C ALA A 83 -4.74 3.32 -0.07
N GLU A 84 -4.38 3.19 -1.34
CA GLU A 84 -5.26 2.72 -2.41
C GLU A 84 -4.48 1.72 -3.27
N VAL A 85 -5.08 0.55 -3.52
CA VAL A 85 -4.46 -0.54 -4.28
C VAL A 85 -5.45 -1.08 -5.28
N THR A 86 -4.98 -1.33 -6.50
CA THR A 86 -5.72 -2.06 -7.52
C THR A 86 -4.97 -3.35 -7.82
N THR A 87 -5.67 -4.48 -7.81
CA THR A 87 -5.07 -5.78 -8.13
C THR A 87 -4.90 -5.94 -9.64
N PRO A 88 -4.10 -6.92 -10.10
CA PRO A 88 -4.22 -7.45 -11.44
C PRO A 88 -5.63 -7.97 -11.74
N THR A 89 -5.93 -8.12 -13.02
CA THR A 89 -7.16 -8.76 -13.51
C THR A 89 -7.02 -10.27 -13.51
N PHE A 90 -8.12 -10.96 -13.22
CA PHE A 90 -8.28 -12.40 -13.31
C PHE A 90 -9.35 -12.67 -14.36
N ASP A 91 -8.90 -13.06 -15.55
CA ASP A 91 -9.78 -13.22 -16.70
C ASP A 91 -10.80 -14.34 -16.45
N GLU A 92 -12.04 -14.13 -16.87
CA GLU A 92 -13.14 -15.10 -16.85
C GLU A 92 -13.32 -15.87 -15.51
N SER A 93 -13.19 -15.17 -14.37
CA SER A 93 -12.99 -15.80 -13.05
C SER A 93 -14.18 -15.67 -12.09
N LYS A 94 -14.80 -16.81 -11.75
CA LYS A 94 -15.87 -16.89 -10.71
C LYS A 94 -15.36 -16.82 -9.28
N SER A 95 -14.10 -17.15 -9.06
CA SER A 95 -13.50 -17.14 -7.73
C SER A 95 -12.05 -16.71 -7.80
N VAL A 96 -11.63 -15.87 -6.86
CA VAL A 96 -10.26 -15.41 -6.74
C VAL A 96 -9.81 -15.60 -5.30
N ARG A 97 -8.54 -15.98 -5.11
CA ARG A 97 -7.97 -16.14 -3.78
C ARG A 97 -6.54 -15.61 -3.73
N PHE A 98 -6.30 -14.73 -2.77
CA PHE A 98 -4.99 -14.24 -2.36
C PHE A 98 -4.71 -14.83 -0.98
N GLU A 99 -3.80 -15.79 -0.90
CA GLU A 99 -3.43 -16.47 0.34
C GLU A 99 -1.95 -16.86 0.33
N GLY A 100 -1.34 -16.98 1.51
CA GLY A 100 0.05 -17.41 1.66
C GLY A 100 1.04 -16.50 0.93
N GLU A 101 1.76 -17.04 -0.06
CA GLU A 101 2.74 -16.27 -0.85
C GLU A 101 2.10 -15.27 -1.82
N ASN A 102 0.84 -15.49 -2.20
CA ASN A 102 0.09 -14.62 -3.11
C ASN A 102 -0.77 -13.58 -2.36
N HIS A 103 -0.39 -13.20 -1.14
CA HIS A 103 -1.12 -12.17 -0.39
C HIS A 103 -1.00 -10.79 -1.04
N ILE A 104 -1.94 -9.91 -0.72
CA ILE A 104 -1.87 -8.50 -1.12
C ILE A 104 -1.05 -7.74 -0.06
N GLN A 105 0.05 -7.11 -0.48
CA GLN A 105 0.90 -6.32 0.39
C GLN A 105 0.69 -4.82 0.16
N ILE A 106 0.33 -4.10 1.21
CA ILE A 106 0.08 -2.65 1.17
C ILE A 106 1.13 -1.94 2.02
N LEU A 107 1.91 -1.05 1.40
CA LEU A 107 2.96 -0.30 2.08
C LEU A 107 2.38 0.94 2.76
N LEU A 108 2.48 1.01 4.09
CA LEU A 108 2.09 2.20 4.86
C LEU A 108 3.29 3.15 4.95
N ARG A 109 3.25 4.24 4.18
CA ARG A 109 4.35 5.25 4.11
C ARG A 109 4.31 6.27 5.26
N LYS A 110 3.22 6.32 6.00
CA LYS A 110 3.05 7.13 7.21
C LYS A 110 2.87 6.20 8.40
N LYS A 111 3.04 6.75 9.62
CA LYS A 111 2.73 6.02 10.85
C LYS A 111 1.29 5.48 10.78
N PRO A 112 1.08 4.17 10.97
CA PRO A 112 -0.26 3.58 11.04
C PRO A 112 -1.10 4.23 12.14
N PRO A 113 -2.36 4.61 11.87
CA PRO A 113 -3.29 4.98 12.93
C PRO A 113 -3.73 3.74 13.71
N PRO A 114 -4.21 3.90 14.96
CA PRO A 114 -4.65 2.78 15.79
C PRO A 114 -5.90 2.08 15.24
N ILE A 115 -6.74 2.78 14.49
CA ILE A 115 -7.97 2.23 13.91
C ILE A 115 -8.01 2.60 12.43
N ILE A 116 -8.32 1.62 11.59
CA ILE A 116 -8.58 1.81 10.17
C ILE A 116 -9.97 1.29 9.80
N ARG A 117 -10.44 1.72 8.63
CA ARG A 117 -11.47 1.02 7.87
C ARG A 117 -11.01 0.88 6.44
N LEU A 118 -11.64 -0.03 5.71
CA LEU A 118 -11.36 -0.26 4.31
C LEU A 118 -12.62 -0.54 3.51
N ARG A 119 -12.51 -0.30 2.20
CA ARG A 119 -13.52 -0.63 1.20
C ARG A 119 -12.85 -1.54 0.17
N VAL A 120 -13.50 -2.65 -0.13
CA VAL A 120 -13.12 -3.56 -1.21
C VAL A 120 -14.22 -3.50 -2.26
N GLU A 121 -13.84 -3.16 -3.48
CA GLU A 121 -14.74 -3.09 -4.62
C GLU A 121 -14.27 -4.12 -5.65
N ALA A 122 -15.15 -5.06 -5.98
CA ALA A 122 -14.96 -5.99 -7.08
C ALA A 122 -15.51 -5.36 -8.35
N TRP A 123 -14.71 -5.43 -9.42
CA TRP A 123 -15.02 -4.85 -10.72
C TRP A 123 -14.76 -5.87 -11.81
N ASP A 124 -15.53 -5.75 -12.88
CA ASP A 124 -15.33 -6.42 -14.14
C ASP A 124 -14.56 -5.51 -15.10
N ARG A 125 -13.61 -6.07 -15.85
CA ARG A 125 -12.77 -5.29 -16.76
C ARG A 125 -13.30 -5.35 -18.18
N ASP A 126 -14.01 -4.29 -18.55
CA ASP A 126 -14.30 -4.02 -19.97
C ASP A 126 -13.10 -3.50 -20.78
N HIS A 127 -12.98 -3.96 -22.03
CA HIS A 127 -12.01 -3.42 -22.99
C HIS A 127 -12.51 -2.15 -23.71
N MET A 128 -13.82 -2.06 -23.98
CA MET A 128 -14.43 -1.03 -24.85
C MET A 128 -15.49 -0.18 -24.15
N SER A 129 -15.87 -0.52 -22.92
CA SER A 129 -16.85 0.14 -22.06
C SER A 129 -16.22 0.64 -20.77
N SER A 130 -17.01 1.37 -19.97
CA SER A 130 -16.68 1.54 -18.55
C SER A 130 -16.75 0.20 -17.83
N HIS A 131 -15.76 -0.08 -17.00
CA HIS A 131 -15.72 -1.25 -16.11
C HIS A 131 -17.01 -1.37 -15.29
N ASP A 132 -17.62 -2.55 -15.31
CA ASP A 132 -18.84 -2.81 -14.54
C ASP A 132 -18.52 -3.14 -13.08
N GLN A 133 -19.21 -2.46 -12.15
CA GLN A 133 -19.06 -2.75 -10.73
C GLN A 133 -19.78 -4.05 -10.40
N ILE A 134 -19.11 -4.98 -9.74
CA ILE A 134 -19.72 -6.25 -9.31
C ILE A 134 -20.36 -6.09 -7.93
N ALA A 135 -19.55 -5.64 -6.95
CA ALA A 135 -19.99 -5.44 -5.58
C ALA A 135 -19.00 -4.55 -4.81
N SER A 136 -19.49 -3.92 -3.74
CA SER A 136 -18.76 -3.03 -2.86
C SER A 136 -19.01 -3.40 -1.40
N PHE A 137 -17.92 -3.60 -0.66
CA PHE A 137 -17.93 -3.99 0.74
C PHE A 137 -17.13 -2.99 1.56
N VAL A 138 -17.66 -2.59 2.71
CA VAL A 138 -17.00 -1.71 3.67
C VAL A 138 -16.79 -2.45 4.98
N SER A 139 -15.62 -2.31 5.57
CA SER A 139 -15.32 -2.93 6.85
C SER A 139 -15.94 -2.18 8.03
N GLU A 140 -16.20 -2.90 9.11
CA GLU A 140 -16.28 -2.29 10.43
C GLU A 140 -14.92 -1.69 10.86
N ALA A 141 -14.87 -1.03 12.02
CA ALA A 141 -13.62 -0.48 12.55
C ALA A 141 -12.62 -1.59 12.90
N ILE A 142 -11.37 -1.42 12.47
CA ILE A 142 -10.31 -2.42 12.63
C ILE A 142 -9.18 -1.82 13.49
N SER A 143 -8.98 -2.34 14.70
CA SER A 143 -7.93 -1.86 15.61
C SER A 143 -6.56 -2.45 15.27
N LEU A 144 -5.64 -1.70 14.69
CA LEU A 144 -4.32 -2.20 14.29
C LEU A 144 -3.44 -2.56 15.49
N ASN A 145 -2.74 -3.70 15.39
CA ASN A 145 -1.69 -4.12 16.31
C ASN A 145 -0.76 -5.10 15.56
N SER A 146 0.55 -4.84 15.55
CA SER A 146 1.56 -5.65 14.88
C SER A 146 1.88 -6.98 15.59
N GLU A 147 1.48 -7.12 16.85
CA GLU A 147 1.68 -8.34 17.65
C GLU A 147 0.55 -9.38 17.42
N VAL A 148 -0.54 -8.96 16.78
CA VAL A 148 -1.70 -9.83 16.54
C VAL A 148 -1.53 -10.55 15.20
N PRO A 149 -1.79 -11.89 15.14
CA PRO A 149 -1.73 -12.63 13.88
C PRO A 149 -2.82 -12.19 12.89
N PHE A 150 -2.91 -12.86 11.74
CA PHE A 150 -4.01 -12.65 10.80
C PHE A 150 -5.36 -12.77 11.50
N ARG A 151 -6.23 -11.79 11.23
CA ARG A 151 -7.60 -11.79 11.71
C ARG A 151 -8.56 -11.55 10.55
N ALA A 152 -9.71 -12.20 10.62
CA ALA A 152 -10.82 -11.92 9.74
C ALA A 152 -11.33 -10.49 9.96
N VAL A 153 -11.66 -9.82 8.87
CA VAL A 153 -12.28 -8.51 8.84
C VAL A 153 -13.77 -8.69 8.57
N ASN A 154 -14.61 -8.10 9.42
CA ASN A 154 -16.03 -8.07 9.17
C ASN A 154 -16.33 -7.06 8.04
N LEU A 155 -16.79 -7.58 6.91
CA LEU A 155 -17.15 -6.81 5.72
C LEU A 155 -18.66 -6.75 5.56
N VAL A 156 -19.18 -5.54 5.41
CA VAL A 156 -20.60 -5.27 5.15
C VAL A 156 -20.73 -4.85 3.70
N LYS A 157 -21.56 -5.56 2.93
CA LYS A 157 -21.91 -5.16 1.58
C LYS A 157 -22.73 -3.87 1.60
N ILE A 158 -22.38 -2.89 0.79
CA ILE A 158 -23.04 -1.56 0.80
C ILE A 158 -23.89 -1.29 -0.45
N ASP A 159 -23.78 -2.14 -1.47
CA ASP A 159 -24.44 -1.99 -2.76
C ASP A 159 -25.30 -3.21 -3.11
N HIS A 160 -26.22 -3.55 -2.20
CA HIS A 160 -27.13 -4.67 -2.39
C HIS A 160 -28.06 -4.44 -3.59
N THR A 161 -27.97 -5.33 -4.59
CA THR A 161 -28.92 -5.41 -5.71
C THR A 161 -29.47 -6.83 -5.83
N GLN A 162 -30.46 -7.04 -6.69
CA GLN A 162 -30.95 -8.40 -6.96
C GLN A 162 -29.90 -9.26 -7.68
N SER A 163 -29.10 -8.66 -8.56
CA SER A 163 -28.13 -9.38 -9.38
C SER A 163 -26.92 -9.86 -8.57
N ASN A 164 -26.48 -9.09 -7.57
CA ASN A 164 -25.24 -9.39 -6.86
C ASN A 164 -25.41 -10.11 -5.51
N GLN A 165 -26.60 -10.62 -5.15
CA GLN A 165 -26.85 -11.16 -3.80
C GLN A 165 -25.88 -12.26 -3.37
N ASP A 166 -25.50 -13.13 -4.31
CA ASP A 166 -24.62 -14.27 -4.05
C ASP A 166 -23.13 -13.95 -4.18
N VAL A 167 -22.77 -12.69 -4.46
CA VAL A 167 -21.36 -12.26 -4.49
C VAL A 167 -20.85 -12.13 -3.06
N VAL A 168 -19.79 -12.89 -2.76
CA VAL A 168 -19.13 -12.91 -1.46
C VAL A 168 -17.69 -12.43 -1.61
N VAL A 169 -17.29 -11.51 -0.74
CA VAL A 169 -15.89 -11.14 -0.51
C VAL A 169 -15.61 -11.32 0.96
N GLY A 170 -14.52 -12.01 1.28
CA GLY A 170 -13.98 -12.02 2.63
C GLY A 170 -12.52 -11.63 2.64
N LEU A 171 -12.11 -11.08 3.77
CA LEU A 171 -10.80 -10.49 3.95
C LEU A 171 -10.26 -10.82 5.33
N SER A 172 -8.99 -11.17 5.40
CA SER A 172 -8.21 -11.19 6.63
C SER A 172 -7.01 -10.27 6.49
N LEU A 173 -6.54 -9.68 7.59
CA LEU A 173 -5.34 -8.87 7.57
C LEU A 173 -4.46 -9.04 8.81
N LYS A 174 -3.17 -8.73 8.65
CA LYS A 174 -2.22 -8.49 9.74
C LYS A 174 -1.41 -7.22 9.47
N LEU A 175 -0.98 -6.55 10.54
CA LEU A 175 -0.01 -5.46 10.47
C LEU A 175 1.38 -6.05 10.71
N GLU A 176 2.35 -5.69 9.87
CA GLU A 176 3.74 -6.11 10.02
C GLU A 176 4.66 -4.88 10.01
N CYS A 177 5.50 -4.76 11.04
CA CYS A 177 6.47 -3.68 11.10
C CYS A 177 7.61 -3.93 10.13
N SER A 178 8.05 -2.87 9.45
CA SER A 178 9.27 -2.94 8.66
C SER A 178 10.48 -3.13 9.57
N MET A 179 11.58 -3.60 8.98
CA MET A 179 12.86 -3.70 9.68
C MET A 179 13.21 -2.37 10.37
N HIS A 180 13.64 -2.47 11.63
CA HIS A 180 13.99 -1.34 12.51
C HIS A 180 12.81 -0.50 13.02
N TYR A 181 11.57 -0.88 12.72
CA TYR A 181 10.38 -0.29 13.33
C TYR A 181 9.83 -1.18 14.44
N TYR A 182 9.47 -0.56 15.56
CA TYR A 182 9.05 -1.19 16.80
C TYR A 182 7.76 -0.54 17.31
N GLY A 183 7.14 -1.20 18.29
CA GLY A 183 5.85 -0.83 18.86
C GLY A 183 4.67 -1.46 18.12
N ASN A 184 3.52 -1.45 18.79
CA ASN A 184 2.32 -2.14 18.32
C ASN A 184 1.74 -1.51 17.04
N LEU A 185 2.12 -0.28 16.72
CA LEU A 185 1.75 0.42 15.50
C LEU A 185 2.97 0.75 14.63
N CYS A 186 4.11 0.11 14.87
CA CYS A 186 5.35 0.33 14.12
C CYS A 186 5.78 1.81 14.12
N GLU A 187 5.59 2.49 15.24
CA GLU A 187 5.76 3.93 15.37
C GLU A 187 7.17 4.37 15.77
N THR A 188 7.96 3.45 16.32
CA THR A 188 9.27 3.74 16.88
C THR A 188 10.34 3.22 15.93
N TYR A 189 11.09 4.11 15.30
CA TYR A 189 12.24 3.71 14.47
C TYR A 189 13.51 3.66 15.31
N CYS A 190 14.22 2.52 15.28
CA CYS A 190 15.54 2.37 15.87
C CYS A 190 16.40 1.40 15.04
N LYS A 191 17.52 1.88 14.51
CA LYS A 191 18.50 1.05 13.80
C LYS A 191 19.81 1.07 14.57
N SER A 192 20.20 -0.07 15.14
CA SER A 192 21.46 -0.20 15.88
C SER A 192 22.65 0.15 14.99
N ASP A 193 23.62 0.88 15.54
CA ASP A 193 24.88 1.17 14.86
C ASP A 193 25.99 0.16 15.22
N PHE A 194 25.73 -0.71 16.22
CA PHE A 194 26.65 -1.72 16.75
C PHE A 194 28.02 -1.17 17.17
N LYS A 195 28.11 0.14 17.43
CA LYS A 195 29.35 0.85 17.82
C LYS A 195 29.14 1.71 19.05
N SER A 196 28.00 2.38 19.13
CA SER A 196 27.65 3.33 20.17
C SER A 196 26.41 2.89 20.92
N TYR A 197 25.46 2.23 20.25
CA TYR A 197 24.22 1.76 20.86
C TYR A 197 23.61 0.55 20.14
N LEU A 198 22.71 -0.12 20.87
CA LEU A 198 21.78 -1.14 20.40
C LEU A 198 20.34 -0.63 20.52
N CYS A 199 19.40 -1.32 19.88
CA CYS A 199 17.97 -1.10 20.04
C CYS A 199 17.39 -2.24 20.89
N ASP A 200 16.64 -1.92 21.93
CA ASP A 200 15.89 -2.92 22.70
C ASP A 200 14.65 -3.40 21.93
N SER A 201 13.86 -4.30 22.54
CA SER A 201 12.66 -4.86 21.91
C SER A 201 11.53 -3.86 21.74
N GLN A 202 11.59 -2.71 22.39
CA GLN A 202 10.63 -1.60 22.27
C GLN A 202 11.13 -0.52 21.30
N GLY A 203 12.35 -0.68 20.76
CA GLY A 203 12.99 0.30 19.89
C GLY A 203 13.59 1.49 20.63
N ASN A 204 13.85 1.38 21.94
CA ASN A 204 14.64 2.37 22.65
C ASN A 204 16.12 2.13 22.39
N TYR A 205 16.88 3.23 22.42
CA TYR A 205 18.32 3.20 22.30
C TYR A 205 18.94 2.76 23.62
N VAL A 206 19.86 1.80 23.57
CA VAL A 206 20.66 1.32 24.71
C VAL A 206 22.12 1.57 24.37
N CYS A 207 22.77 2.58 24.96
CA CYS A 207 24.17 2.85 24.66
C CYS A 207 25.12 1.82 25.29
N TYR A 208 26.27 1.64 24.67
CA TYR A 208 27.40 1.00 25.34
C TYR A 208 27.96 1.90 26.45
N PRO A 209 28.55 1.32 27.52
CA PRO A 209 29.18 2.08 28.58
C PRO A 209 30.18 3.12 28.05
N GLY A 210 30.10 4.34 28.55
CA GLY A 210 30.97 5.46 28.13
C GLY A 210 30.68 6.05 26.75
N LYS A 211 29.56 5.69 26.11
CA LYS A 211 29.08 6.30 24.85
C LYS A 211 27.90 7.26 25.10
N ARG A 212 27.66 8.17 24.15
CA ARG A 212 26.55 9.13 24.18
C ARG A 212 25.47 8.76 23.16
N PHE A 213 24.23 9.15 23.44
CA PHE A 213 23.12 9.04 22.50
C PHE A 213 23.32 9.94 21.26
N PRO A 214 22.72 9.58 20.10
CA PRO A 214 22.60 10.48 18.97
C PRO A 214 21.78 11.72 19.37
N VAL A 215 22.33 12.92 19.15
CA VAL A 215 21.80 14.23 19.62
C VAL A 215 20.43 14.60 19.00
N ASN A 216 19.97 13.89 17.97
CA ASN A 216 18.74 14.24 17.23
C ASN A 216 17.43 13.69 17.79
N ASN A 217 17.43 13.03 18.97
CA ASN A 217 16.20 12.49 19.56
C ASN A 217 15.71 13.31 20.76
N LYS A 218 14.53 13.93 20.60
CA LYS A 218 13.83 14.76 21.61
C LYS A 218 13.35 14.00 22.88
N LYS A 219 13.87 12.80 23.17
CA LYS A 219 13.38 11.93 24.26
C LYS A 219 14.42 11.60 25.33
N THR A 220 15.65 12.08 25.26
CA THR A 220 16.68 11.75 26.27
C THR A 220 16.79 12.83 27.35
N ILE A 221 16.38 12.48 28.57
CA ILE A 221 16.55 13.26 29.80
C ILE A 221 17.97 13.10 30.38
N ASP A 222 18.76 12.13 29.89
CA ASP A 222 20.18 11.98 30.23
C ASP A 222 21.00 11.62 28.98
N PRO A 223 22.00 12.43 28.57
CA PRO A 223 22.85 12.14 27.41
C PRO A 223 23.95 11.10 27.68
N PHE A 224 24.10 10.62 28.93
CA PHE A 224 25.11 9.64 29.31
C PHE A 224 24.46 8.32 29.75
N CYS A 225 24.91 7.23 29.13
CA CYS A 225 24.71 5.89 29.69
C CYS A 225 25.81 5.67 30.74
N ASN A 226 25.44 5.70 32.03
CA ASN A 226 26.34 5.38 33.16
C ASN A 226 26.80 3.92 33.12
#